data_AF-A0AAX3SNC5-F1
#
_entry.id   AF-A0AAX3SNC5-F1
#
_cell.length_a   1.000
_cell.length_b   1.000
_cell.length_c   1.000
_cell.angle_alpha   90.00
_cell.angle_beta   90.00
_cell.angle_gamma   90.00
#
_symmetry.space_group_name_H-M   'P 1'
#
loop_
_entity.id
_entity.type
_entity.pdbx_description
1 polymer ?
#
loop_
_entity_poly.entity_id
_entity_poly.type
_entity_poly.pdbx_seq_one_letter_code
_entity_poly.pdbx_strand_id
1 'polypeptide(L)'
;MASTASAANQCTKGSEFEPPLCPLILPKISQITIQENAAKSPVEKDPAVSCANFVLTISQVRRYFQQAKTTNENDAHYTLDWSPCYASGEIAFSDGSRGSWSINQFRGGALFLEGRDKTVLHCPKCKFKPFQW
;
A
#
# COMPACT_ATOMS: atom_id res chain seq x y z
N MET A 1 -31.19 -15.34 -13.15
CA MET A 1 -30.93 -14.52 -11.94
C MET A 1 -29.42 -14.53 -11.73
N ALA A 2 -28.75 -13.41 -11.95
CA ALA A 2 -27.29 -13.33 -11.87
C ALA A 2 -26.87 -13.22 -10.39
N SER A 3 -26.15 -14.22 -9.88
CA SER A 3 -25.50 -14.15 -8.57
C SER A 3 -24.44 -13.07 -8.58
N THR A 4 -24.66 -12.01 -7.83
CA THR A 4 -23.61 -11.07 -7.43
C THR A 4 -22.67 -11.79 -6.46
N ALA A 5 -21.56 -12.31 -6.96
CA ALA A 5 -20.48 -12.77 -6.11
C ALA A 5 -19.92 -11.56 -5.35
N SER A 6 -20.27 -11.44 -4.07
CA SER A 6 -19.75 -10.40 -3.19
C SER A 6 -18.22 -10.53 -3.09
N ALA A 7 -17.50 -9.41 -3.27
CA ALA A 7 -16.04 -9.36 -3.24
C ALA A 7 -15.41 -9.92 -1.95
N ALA A 8 -16.21 -10.04 -0.88
CA ALA A 8 -15.83 -10.66 0.38
C ALA A 8 -15.44 -12.15 0.26
N ASN A 9 -15.91 -12.88 -0.76
CA ASN A 9 -15.65 -14.31 -0.90
C ASN A 9 -14.34 -14.66 -1.65
N GLN A 10 -13.50 -13.64 -1.93
CA GLN A 10 -12.26 -13.80 -2.71
C GLN A 10 -10.98 -13.53 -1.90
N CYS A 11 -11.11 -13.34 -0.59
CA CYS A 11 -9.94 -13.11 0.26
C CYS A 11 -9.12 -14.39 0.42
N THR A 12 -7.80 -14.27 0.45
CA THR A 12 -6.92 -15.37 0.82
C THR A 12 -7.03 -15.64 2.32
N LYS A 13 -6.79 -16.89 2.73
CA LYS A 13 -6.57 -17.20 4.14
C LYS A 13 -5.23 -16.59 4.58
N GLY A 14 -5.20 -16.03 5.78
CA GLY A 14 -3.96 -15.59 6.41
C GLY A 14 -3.07 -16.76 6.85
N SER A 15 -1.82 -16.44 7.18
CA SER A 15 -0.80 -17.30 7.75
C SER A 15 -0.01 -16.54 8.81
N GLU A 16 0.96 -17.20 9.44
CA GLU A 16 1.88 -16.54 10.38
C GLU A 16 2.68 -15.39 9.75
N PHE A 17 2.96 -15.46 8.45
CA PHE A 17 3.83 -14.51 7.74
C PHE A 17 3.09 -13.57 6.78
N GLU A 18 1.78 -13.79 6.56
CA GLU A 18 0.96 -12.98 5.65
C GLU A 18 -0.46 -12.84 6.19
N PRO A 19 -1.04 -11.64 6.25
CA PRO A 19 -2.41 -11.47 6.71
C PRO A 19 -3.41 -11.97 5.66
N PRO A 20 -4.69 -12.17 6.01
CA PRO A 20 -5.74 -12.35 5.01
C PRO A 20 -5.76 -11.17 4.03
N LEU A 21 -5.74 -11.45 2.72
CA LEU A 21 -5.67 -10.44 1.67
C LEU A 21 -6.91 -10.50 0.77
N CYS A 22 -7.61 -9.39 0.65
CA CYS A 22 -8.77 -9.24 -0.24
C CYS A 22 -8.42 -8.42 -1.49
N PRO A 23 -9.14 -8.60 -2.61
CA PRO A 23 -8.98 -7.75 -3.79
C PRO A 23 -9.14 -6.26 -3.45
N LEU A 24 -8.18 -5.45 -3.89
CA LEU A 24 -8.28 -3.99 -3.86
C LEU A 24 -9.01 -3.54 -5.14
N ILE A 25 -10.23 -3.03 -4.99
CA ILE A 25 -11.02 -2.52 -6.13
C ILE A 25 -10.95 -1.00 -6.12
N LEU A 26 -10.19 -0.44 -7.06
CA LEU A 26 -10.04 1.00 -7.26
C LEU A 26 -10.50 1.39 -8.66
N PRO A 27 -11.02 2.61 -8.86
CA PRO A 27 -11.20 3.16 -10.19
C PRO A 27 -9.85 3.33 -10.90
N LYS A 28 -9.88 3.66 -12.19
CA LYS A 28 -8.65 3.89 -12.94
C LYS A 28 -7.92 5.11 -12.38
N ILE A 29 -6.65 4.94 -12.02
CA ILE A 29 -5.79 6.02 -11.54
C ILE A 29 -5.56 7.03 -12.68
N SER A 30 -5.97 8.27 -12.49
CA SER A 30 -5.74 9.38 -13.43
C SER A 30 -4.41 10.07 -13.14
N GLN A 31 -4.11 10.35 -11.87
CA GLN A 31 -2.90 11.07 -11.45
C GLN A 31 -2.31 10.48 -10.16
N ILE A 32 -0.98 10.52 -10.07
CA ILE A 32 -0.21 10.23 -8.84
C ILE A 32 0.78 11.37 -8.68
N THR A 33 0.88 11.90 -7.47
CA THR A 33 1.93 12.84 -7.05
C THR A 33 2.69 12.21 -5.89
N ILE A 34 4.01 12.29 -5.90
CA ILE A 34 4.85 11.89 -4.76
C ILE A 34 5.24 13.18 -4.03
N GLN A 35 4.86 13.28 -2.75
CA GLN A 35 5.18 14.42 -1.90
C GLN A 35 6.44 14.15 -1.08
N GLU A 36 6.53 12.95 -0.49
CA GLU A 36 7.72 12.50 0.24
C GLU A 36 8.24 11.19 -0.36
N ASN A 37 9.56 11.08 -0.45
CA ASN A 37 10.24 9.91 -0.99
C ASN A 37 11.54 9.69 -0.25
N ALA A 38 11.99 8.43 -0.13
CA ALA A 38 13.11 8.07 0.75
C ALA A 38 12.95 8.65 2.18
N ALA A 39 11.71 8.79 2.65
CA ALA A 39 11.42 9.39 3.95
C ALA A 39 11.62 8.38 5.07
N LYS A 40 12.10 8.88 6.21
CA LYS A 40 12.26 8.10 7.45
C LYS A 40 11.05 8.34 8.34
N SER A 41 10.51 7.27 8.91
CA SER A 41 9.41 7.33 9.87
C SER A 41 9.77 8.22 11.07
N PRO A 42 8.88 9.10 11.55
CA PRO A 42 9.17 9.94 12.72
C PRO A 42 9.48 9.18 14.00
N VAL A 43 9.09 7.91 14.10
CA VAL A 43 9.38 7.05 15.26
C VAL A 43 10.73 6.33 15.15
N GLU A 44 11.36 6.32 13.96
CA GLU A 44 12.72 5.81 13.79
C GLU A 44 13.73 6.84 14.31
N LYS A 45 14.47 6.47 15.35
CA LYS A 45 15.46 7.33 16.01
C LYS A 45 16.90 6.92 15.76
N ASP A 46 17.13 5.74 15.20
CA ASP A 46 18.47 5.29 14.86
C ASP A 46 19.02 6.13 13.68
N PRO A 47 20.11 6.90 13.89
CA PRO A 47 20.73 7.66 12.82
C PRO A 47 21.38 6.77 11.75
N ALA A 48 21.72 5.51 12.05
CA ALA A 48 22.33 4.58 11.10
C ALA A 48 21.35 4.09 10.02
N VAL A 49 20.03 4.15 10.29
CA VAL A 49 19.01 3.78 9.30
C VAL A 49 19.02 4.78 8.15
N SER A 50 19.25 4.31 6.92
CA SER A 50 19.20 5.13 5.71
C SER A 50 18.07 4.67 4.79
N CYS A 51 17.19 5.60 4.43
CA CYS A 51 16.08 5.38 3.50
C CYS A 51 16.42 5.80 2.07
N ALA A 52 17.66 6.26 1.80
CA ALA A 52 18.09 6.83 0.53
C ALA A 52 17.92 5.88 -0.67
N ASN A 53 17.89 4.58 -0.42
CA ASN A 53 17.72 3.60 -1.48
C ASN A 53 16.23 3.28 -1.76
N PHE A 54 15.32 3.59 -0.84
CA PHE A 54 13.87 3.37 -1.02
C PHE A 54 13.24 4.57 -1.73
N VAL A 55 13.50 4.67 -3.03
CA VAL A 55 12.99 5.75 -3.88
C VAL A 55 11.97 5.20 -4.86
N LEU A 56 10.71 5.64 -4.74
CA LEU A 56 9.64 5.27 -5.66
C LEU A 56 9.55 6.24 -6.84
N THR A 57 9.27 5.69 -8.02
CA THR A 57 8.83 6.43 -9.20
C THR A 57 7.31 6.33 -9.34
N ILE A 58 6.71 7.26 -10.09
CA ILE A 58 5.27 7.25 -10.37
C ILE A 58 4.81 5.92 -10.99
N SER A 59 5.61 5.31 -11.87
CA SER A 59 5.29 4.03 -12.50
C SER A 59 5.31 2.88 -11.50
N GLN A 60 6.23 2.88 -10.53
CA GLN A 60 6.27 1.91 -9.44
C GLN A 60 5.10 2.09 -8.47
N VAL A 61 4.72 3.31 -8.13
CA VAL A 61 3.51 3.57 -7.31
C VAL A 61 2.27 3.05 -8.02
N ARG A 62 2.12 3.33 -9.33
CA ARG A 62 1.01 2.81 -10.13
C ARG A 62 1.00 1.28 -10.15
N ARG A 63 2.17 0.66 -10.34
CA ARG A 63 2.32 -0.81 -10.32
C ARG A 63 1.99 -1.39 -8.94
N TYR A 64 2.36 -0.70 -7.85
CA TYR A 64 2.00 -1.10 -6.50
C TYR A 64 0.48 -1.18 -6.35
N PHE A 65 -0.26 -0.12 -6.67
CA PHE A 65 -1.73 -0.12 -6.58
C PHE A 65 -2.42 -1.15 -7.47
N GLN A 66 -1.82 -1.53 -8.60
CA GLN A 66 -2.33 -2.61 -9.46
C GLN A 66 -2.15 -4.01 -8.85
N GLN A 67 -1.18 -4.19 -7.97
CA GLN A 67 -0.81 -5.51 -7.42
C GLN A 67 -1.16 -5.65 -5.93
N ALA A 68 -1.30 -4.54 -5.22
CA ALA A 68 -1.65 -4.50 -3.82
C ALA A 68 -3.02 -5.11 -3.56
N LYS A 69 -3.17 -5.62 -2.35
CA LYS A 69 -4.39 -6.16 -1.80
C LYS A 69 -4.73 -5.39 -0.52
N THR A 70 -5.99 -5.40 -0.14
CA THR A 70 -6.41 -4.81 1.13
C THR A 70 -6.41 -5.87 2.22
N THR A 71 -6.11 -5.47 3.44
CA THR A 71 -6.26 -6.26 4.65
C THR A 71 -6.83 -5.38 5.77
N ASN A 72 -7.08 -5.93 6.95
CA ASN A 72 -7.44 -5.13 8.12
C ASN A 72 -6.19 -4.73 8.91
N GLU A 73 -6.33 -3.69 9.73
CA GLU A 73 -5.20 -3.11 10.46
C GLU A 73 -4.61 -4.04 11.52
N ASN A 74 -5.46 -4.82 12.21
CA ASN A 74 -5.01 -5.73 13.26
C ASN A 74 -4.17 -6.88 12.68
N ASP A 75 -4.66 -7.53 11.63
CA ASP A 75 -3.94 -8.63 10.97
C ASP A 75 -2.61 -8.13 10.40
N ALA A 76 -2.61 -6.95 9.78
CA ALA A 76 -1.38 -6.33 9.30
C ALA A 76 -0.39 -6.06 10.44
N HIS A 77 -0.86 -5.52 11.57
CA HIS A 77 -0.02 -5.22 12.72
C HIS A 77 0.65 -6.46 13.32
N TYR A 78 -0.04 -7.59 13.35
CA TYR A 78 0.49 -8.82 13.93
C TYR A 78 1.35 -9.65 12.97
N THR A 79 1.25 -9.45 11.66
CA THR A 79 1.92 -10.30 10.66
C THR A 79 2.98 -9.57 9.83
N LEU A 80 2.85 -8.26 9.60
CA LEU A 80 3.75 -7.52 8.73
C LEU A 80 4.85 -6.81 9.51
N ASP A 81 6.07 -6.92 9.00
CA ASP A 81 7.21 -6.20 9.56
C ASP A 81 7.01 -4.68 9.47
N TRP A 82 7.35 -4.01 10.56
CA TRP A 82 7.42 -2.55 10.58
C TRP A 82 8.60 -2.06 9.74
N SER A 83 8.36 -1.04 8.91
CA SER A 83 9.38 -0.44 8.06
C SER A 83 9.73 0.98 8.52
N PRO A 84 11.02 1.32 8.68
CA PRO A 84 11.43 2.67 9.00
C PRO A 84 11.36 3.63 7.81
N CYS A 85 11.21 3.11 6.58
CA CYS A 85 11.31 3.90 5.36
C CYS A 85 10.01 3.89 4.57
N TYR A 86 9.56 5.07 4.14
CA TYR A 86 8.34 5.23 3.39
C TYR A 86 8.44 6.29 2.29
N ALA A 87 7.44 6.28 1.43
CA ALA A 87 7.11 7.35 0.50
C ALA A 87 5.62 7.64 0.63
N SER A 88 5.21 8.88 0.38
CA SER A 88 3.82 9.32 0.47
C SER A 88 3.48 10.32 -0.62
N GLY A 89 2.19 10.54 -0.82
CA GLY A 89 1.71 11.59 -1.69
C GLY A 89 0.22 11.50 -1.95
N GLU A 90 -0.20 12.02 -3.10
CA GLU A 90 -1.60 12.11 -3.49
C GLU A 90 -1.91 11.20 -4.68
N ILE A 91 -3.15 10.77 -4.76
CA ILE A 91 -3.69 9.97 -5.85
C ILE A 91 -5.07 10.49 -6.24
N ALA A 92 -5.31 10.58 -7.56
CA ALA A 92 -6.61 10.90 -8.11
C ALA A 92 -7.02 9.83 -9.11
N PHE A 93 -8.33 9.65 -9.22
CA PHE A 93 -8.95 8.63 -10.05
C PHE A 93 -9.82 9.25 -11.14
N SER A 94 -10.13 8.47 -12.18
CA SER A 94 -10.92 8.92 -13.32
C SER A 94 -12.38 9.20 -13.00
N ASP A 95 -12.89 8.71 -11.87
CA ASP A 95 -14.24 8.99 -11.38
C ASP A 95 -14.32 10.29 -10.54
N GLY A 96 -13.20 11.02 -10.42
CA GLY A 96 -13.10 12.27 -9.66
C GLY A 96 -12.75 12.08 -8.19
N SER A 97 -12.76 10.84 -7.68
CA SER A 97 -12.30 10.55 -6.32
C SER A 97 -10.80 10.82 -6.17
N ARG A 98 -10.39 11.21 -4.96
CA ARG A 98 -9.00 11.55 -4.63
C ARG A 98 -8.68 11.20 -3.19
N GLY A 99 -7.41 11.21 -2.86
CA GLY A 99 -6.93 10.92 -1.53
C GLY A 99 -5.41 10.88 -1.43
N SER A 100 -4.93 10.65 -0.22
CA SER A 100 -3.51 10.50 0.07
C SER A 100 -3.12 9.04 0.25
N TRP A 101 -1.83 8.74 0.07
CA TRP A 101 -1.29 7.40 0.21
C TRP A 101 0.07 7.40 0.88
N SER A 102 0.41 6.27 1.48
CA SER A 102 1.77 5.94 1.91
C SER A 102 2.13 4.51 1.54
N ILE A 103 3.38 4.27 1.18
CA ILE A 103 3.93 2.96 0.86
C ILE A 103 5.29 2.83 1.52
N ASN A 104 5.56 1.70 2.18
CA ASN A 104 6.80 1.45 2.90
C ASN A 104 7.69 0.41 2.22
N GLN A 105 8.95 0.32 2.65
CA GLN A 105 9.95 -0.55 2.00
C GLN A 105 9.62 -2.04 2.08
N PHE A 106 8.81 -2.45 3.06
CA PHE A 106 8.35 -3.82 3.28
C PHE A 106 6.97 -4.07 2.65
N ARG A 107 6.63 -3.31 1.61
CA ARG A 107 5.45 -3.52 0.73
C ARG A 107 4.11 -3.28 1.43
N GLY A 108 4.12 -2.78 2.67
CA GLY A 108 2.94 -2.26 3.33
C GLY A 108 2.58 -0.87 2.79
N GLY A 109 1.31 -0.51 2.94
CA GLY A 109 0.85 0.82 2.56
C GLY A 109 -0.50 1.17 3.18
N ALA A 110 -0.90 2.41 3.01
CA ALA A 110 -2.21 2.90 3.38
C ALA A 110 -2.75 3.83 2.29
N LEU A 111 -4.07 3.81 2.11
CA LEU A 111 -4.79 4.70 1.22
C LEU A 111 -5.92 5.38 2.01
N PHE A 112 -5.98 6.71 1.92
CA PHE A 112 -6.96 7.54 2.58
C PHE A 112 -7.75 8.29 1.51
N LEU A 113 -8.90 7.73 1.10
CA LEU A 113 -9.80 8.40 0.16
C LEU A 113 -10.70 9.39 0.90
N GLU A 114 -10.96 10.54 0.29
CA GLU A 114 -11.87 11.55 0.87
C GLU A 114 -13.23 10.93 1.23
N GLY A 115 -13.66 11.11 2.48
CA GLY A 115 -14.93 10.58 2.99
C GLY A 115 -14.97 9.07 3.21
N ARG A 116 -13.82 8.38 3.25
CA ARG A 116 -13.72 6.94 3.55
C ARG A 116 -12.73 6.66 4.66
N ASP A 117 -12.89 5.51 5.30
CA ASP A 117 -11.93 4.99 6.25
C ASP A 117 -10.60 4.60 5.57
N LYS A 118 -9.54 4.57 6.38
CA LYS A 118 -8.21 4.10 5.97
C LYS A 118 -8.29 2.69 5.39
N THR A 119 -7.77 2.52 4.18
CA THR A 119 -7.58 1.20 3.57
C THR A 119 -6.14 0.75 3.80
N VAL A 120 -5.94 -0.35 4.54
CA VAL A 120 -4.62 -0.94 4.80
C VAL A 120 -4.25 -1.86 3.65
N LEU A 121 -3.04 -1.67 3.11
CA LEU A 121 -2.56 -2.33 1.91
C LEU A 121 -1.34 -3.20 2.18
N HIS A 122 -1.26 -4.32 1.47
CA HIS A 122 -0.05 -5.12 1.37
C HIS A 122 0.11 -5.67 -0.05
N CYS A 123 1.35 -5.68 -0.56
CA CYS A 123 1.67 -6.16 -1.90
C CYS A 123 2.70 -7.31 -1.87
N PRO A 124 2.27 -8.57 -1.68
CA PRO A 124 3.20 -9.70 -1.60
C PRO A 124 3.91 -9.97 -2.93
N LYS A 125 3.30 -9.54 -4.05
CA LYS A 125 3.83 -9.68 -5.42
C LYS A 125 4.76 -8.54 -5.84
N CYS A 126 4.94 -7.51 -5.01
CA CYS A 126 5.83 -6.39 -5.31
C CYS A 126 7.31 -6.77 -5.14
N LYS A 127 7.77 -7.70 -5.98
CA LYS A 127 9.14 -8.25 -6.06
C LYS A 127 9.94 -7.51 -7.13
N PHE A 128 10.06 -6.19 -6.98
CA PHE A 128 10.79 -5.31 -7.90
C PHE A 128 11.44 -4.17 -7.11
N LYS A 129 12.55 -3.61 -7.60
CA LYS A 129 13.18 -2.45 -6.97
C LYS A 129 12.15 -1.32 -6.78
N PRO A 130 12.13 -0.59 -5.64
CA PRO A 130 13.05 -0.71 -4.50
C PRO A 130 12.56 -1.67 -3.38
N PHE A 131 11.53 -2.47 -3.59
CA PHE A 131 10.99 -3.41 -2.58
C PHE A 131 11.76 -4.73 -2.45
N GLN A 132 12.77 -4.92 -3.29
CA GLN A 132 13.65 -6.08 -3.30
C GLN A 132 15.01 -5.62 -3.85
N TRP A 133 16.06 -5.91 -3.08
CA TRP A 133 17.45 -5.57 -3.33
C TRP A 133 18.14 -6.64 -4.17
#